data_AF-A0A7V7D8R5-F1
#
_entry.id   AF-A0A7V7D8R5-F1
#
_cell.length_a   1.000
_cell.length_b   1.000
_cell.length_c   1.000
_cell.angle_alpha   90.00
_cell.angle_beta   90.00
_cell.angle_gamma   90.00
#
_symmetry.space_group_name_H-M   'P 1'
#
loop_
_entity.id
_entity.type
_entity.pdbx_description
1 polymer ?
#
loop_
_entity_poly.entity_id
_entity_poly.type
_entity_poly.pdbx_seq_one_letter_code
_entity_poly.pdbx_strand_id
1 'polypeptide(L)'
;MRKIYQDLQDKIPEIVDLKIKDEWVSVTEAARIIGVDKGTVSRWANERLIADNVETGRNRRIRLTSVLLLKYMREQNARQKDVDDILQDIEKENPQYALKSL
;
A
#
# COMPACT_ATOMS: atom_id res chain seq x y z
N MET A 1 -15.86 -20.67 -26.65
CA MET A 1 -14.57 -20.44 -25.95
C MET A 1 -13.62 -19.51 -26.70
N ARG A 2 -13.35 -19.69 -28.00
CA ARG A 2 -12.40 -18.85 -28.78
C ARG A 2 -12.80 -17.36 -28.92
N LYS A 3 -14.10 -17.05 -28.90
CA LYS A 3 -14.63 -15.69 -29.05
C LYS A 3 -14.33 -14.77 -27.86
N ILE A 4 -14.43 -15.28 -26.63
CA ILE A 4 -14.17 -14.52 -25.39
C ILE A 4 -12.72 -14.06 -25.31
N TYR A 5 -11.77 -14.92 -25.69
CA TYR A 5 -10.35 -14.57 -25.69
C TYR A 5 -9.99 -13.54 -26.75
N GLN A 6 -10.64 -13.60 -27.92
CA GLN A 6 -10.43 -12.62 -28.99
C GLN A 6 -11.04 -11.26 -28.63
N ASP A 7 -12.27 -11.26 -28.08
CA ASP A 7 -12.95 -10.05 -27.61
C ASP A 7 -12.17 -9.35 -26.48
N LEU A 8 -11.41 -10.11 -25.67
CA LEU A 8 -10.50 -9.56 -24.67
C LEU A 8 -9.24 -8.97 -25.33
N GLN A 9 -8.62 -9.68 -26.28
CA GLN A 9 -7.43 -9.19 -27.00
C GLN A 9 -7.69 -7.90 -27.79
N ASP A 10 -8.87 -7.76 -28.37
CA ASP A 10 -9.24 -6.57 -29.15
C ASP A 10 -9.51 -5.35 -28.25
N LYS A 11 -9.80 -5.57 -26.96
CA LYS A 11 -9.95 -4.51 -25.93
C LYS A 11 -8.64 -4.18 -25.22
N ILE A 12 -7.62 -5.04 -25.29
CA ILE A 12 -6.30 -4.78 -24.67
C ILE A 12 -5.72 -3.42 -25.12
N PRO A 13 -5.73 -3.04 -26.40
CA PRO A 13 -5.20 -1.73 -26.83
C PRO A 13 -5.89 -0.54 -26.16
N GLU A 14 -7.20 -0.62 -25.93
CA GLU A 14 -8.00 0.44 -25.28
C GLU A 14 -7.71 0.50 -23.76
N ILE A 15 -7.39 -0.64 -23.14
CA ILE A 15 -6.93 -0.70 -21.73
C ILE A 15 -5.49 -0.20 -21.60
N VAL A 16 -4.65 -0.44 -22.60
CA VAL A 16 -3.21 -0.09 -22.60
C VAL A 16 -2.97 1.40 -22.84
N ASP A 17 -3.93 2.13 -23.45
CA ASP A 17 -3.87 3.59 -23.62
C ASP A 17 -4.56 4.37 -22.49
N LEU A 18 -4.96 3.71 -21.40
CA LEU A 18 -5.15 4.41 -20.14
C LEU A 18 -3.79 4.93 -19.69
N LYS A 19 -3.47 6.16 -20.11
CA LYS A 19 -2.50 7.00 -19.41
C LYS A 19 -3.04 7.15 -17.99
N ILE A 20 -2.67 6.22 -17.11
CA ILE A 20 -2.85 6.34 -15.67
C ILE A 20 -1.99 7.55 -15.29
N LYS A 21 -2.59 8.73 -15.34
CA LYS A 21 -1.98 9.96 -14.87
C LYS A 21 -1.87 9.79 -13.37
N ASP A 22 -0.71 9.38 -12.91
CA ASP A 22 -0.44 9.30 -11.50
C ASP A 22 -0.55 10.71 -10.90
N GLU A 23 -1.56 10.92 -10.07
CA GLU A 23 -1.90 12.23 -9.54
C GLU A 23 -0.96 12.62 -8.40
N TRP A 24 -0.65 13.92 -8.33
CA TRP A 24 0.10 14.47 -7.22
C TRP A 24 -0.85 14.98 -6.14
N VAL A 25 -0.71 14.48 -4.92
CA VAL A 25 -1.46 14.93 -3.75
C VAL A 25 -0.58 15.72 -2.80
N SER A 26 -1.17 16.65 -2.04
CA SER A 26 -0.44 17.37 -0.99
C SER A 26 -0.10 16.44 0.18
N VAL A 27 0.90 16.80 0.99
CA VAL A 27 1.21 16.07 2.23
C VAL A 27 -0.01 15.97 3.17
N THR A 28 -0.83 17.03 3.24
CA THR A 28 -2.05 17.03 4.05
C THR A 28 -3.06 16.00 3.53
N GLU A 29 -3.22 15.90 2.22
CA GLU A 29 -4.14 14.96 1.61
C GLU A 29 -3.65 13.52 1.76
N ALA A 30 -2.34 13.29 1.55
CA ALA A 30 -1.71 12.00 1.83
C ALA A 30 -1.93 11.55 3.29
N ALA A 31 -1.84 12.47 4.25
CA ALA A 31 -2.09 12.19 5.66
C ALA A 31 -3.53 11.74 5.91
N ARG A 32 -4.52 12.39 5.28
CA ARG A 32 -5.93 11.96 5.35
C ARG A 32 -6.15 10.58 4.75
N ILE A 33 -5.56 10.30 3.58
CA ILE A 33 -5.72 9.00 2.91
C ILE A 33 -5.17 7.86 3.76
N ILE A 34 -3.99 8.06 4.35
CA ILE A 34 -3.31 7.07 5.19
C ILE A 34 -3.93 6.98 6.59
N GLY A 35 -4.58 8.05 7.08
CA GLY A 35 -5.14 8.10 8.42
C GLY A 35 -4.09 8.38 9.50
N VAL A 36 -3.08 9.19 9.20
CA VAL A 36 -2.02 9.59 10.14
C VAL A 36 -1.89 11.11 10.20
N ASP A 37 -1.10 11.63 11.13
CA ASP A 37 -0.83 13.06 11.17
C ASP A 37 0.10 13.53 10.02
N LYS A 38 -0.01 14.82 9.68
CA LYS A 38 0.78 15.44 8.61
C LYS A 38 2.29 15.41 8.89
N GLY A 39 2.69 15.51 10.16
CA GLY A 39 4.10 15.46 10.57
C GLY A 39 4.71 14.10 10.27
N THR A 40 3.98 13.02 10.54
CA THR A 40 4.37 11.65 10.21
C THR A 40 4.61 11.47 8.70
N VAL A 41 3.70 11.92 7.85
CA VAL A 41 3.90 11.87 6.39
C VAL A 41 5.09 12.74 5.96
N SER A 42 5.26 13.93 6.56
CA SER A 42 6.40 14.80 6.26
C SER A 42 7.74 14.15 6.62
N ARG A 43 7.78 13.46 7.77
CA ARG A 43 8.94 12.70 8.24
C ARG A 43 9.24 11.54 7.30
N TRP A 44 8.24 10.74 6.92
CA TRP A 44 8.42 9.63 5.99
C TRP A 44 8.91 10.07 4.60
N ALA A 45 8.44 11.22 4.12
CA ALA A 45 8.95 11.82 2.89
C ALA A 45 10.43 12.24 3.02
N ASN A 46 10.88 12.72 4.20
CA ASN A 46 12.28 13.06 4.45
C ASN A 46 13.16 11.82 4.62
N GLU A 47 12.66 10.79 5.30
CA GLU A 47 13.34 9.50 5.55
C GLU A 47 13.38 8.60 4.31
N ARG A 48 12.89 9.09 3.17
CA ARG A 48 12.83 8.37 1.89
C ARG A 48 11.96 7.11 1.89
N LEU A 49 11.08 6.96 2.87
CA LEU A 49 10.06 5.91 2.86
C LEU A 49 9.00 6.10 1.76
N ILE A 50 8.98 7.29 1.14
CA ILE A 50 8.12 7.64 -0.01
C ILE A 50 8.94 8.41 -1.10
N ALA A 51 10.28 8.36 -1.04
CA ALA A 51 11.17 9.34 -1.71
C ALA A 51 11.01 9.46 -3.22
N ASP A 52 10.81 8.34 -3.92
CA ASP A 52 10.88 8.31 -5.39
C ASP A 52 9.73 9.08 -6.05
N ASN A 53 8.78 9.54 -5.24
CA ASN A 53 7.52 10.11 -5.66
C ASN A 53 7.18 11.40 -4.89
N VAL A 54 8.19 12.19 -4.53
CA VAL A 54 8.03 13.46 -3.80
C VAL A 54 8.57 14.65 -4.61
N GLU A 55 7.73 15.65 -4.84
CA GLU A 55 8.14 16.96 -5.33
C GLU A 55 8.66 17.79 -4.15
N THR A 56 9.90 18.30 -4.20
CA THR A 56 10.53 19.00 -3.07
C THR A 56 10.21 20.51 -3.08
N GLY A 57 10.29 21.17 -1.92
CA GLY A 57 10.05 22.61 -1.77
C GLY A 57 8.82 22.97 -0.92
N ARG A 58 8.39 24.24 -1.02
CA ARG A 58 7.30 24.80 -0.19
C ARG A 58 5.95 24.11 -0.42
N ASN A 59 5.74 23.59 -1.63
CA ASN A 59 4.55 22.85 -2.03
C ASN A 59 4.86 21.38 -2.21
N ARG A 60 5.38 20.73 -1.17
CA ARG A 60 5.70 19.30 -1.23
C ARG A 60 4.47 18.49 -1.63
N ARG A 61 4.61 17.69 -2.69
CA ARG A 61 3.57 16.79 -3.21
C ARG A 61 4.09 15.37 -3.27
N ILE A 62 3.17 14.42 -3.19
CA ILE A 62 3.44 12.99 -3.17
C ILE A 62 2.58 12.33 -4.25
N ARG A 63 3.09 11.36 -5.00
CA ARG A 63 2.24 10.58 -5.91
C ARG A 63 1.17 9.81 -5.15
N LEU A 64 -0.06 9.86 -5.63
CA LEU A 64 -1.19 9.15 -5.06
C LEU A 64 -0.94 7.64 -5.01
N THR A 65 -0.33 7.07 -6.07
CA THR A 65 0.02 5.65 -6.11
C THR A 65 0.90 5.23 -4.93
N SER A 66 1.89 6.04 -4.57
CA SER A 66 2.80 5.76 -3.45
C SER A 66 2.10 5.85 -2.11
N VAL A 67 1.20 6.84 -1.96
CA VAL A 67 0.37 6.99 -0.76
C VAL A 67 -0.52 5.76 -0.58
N LEU A 68 -1.17 5.30 -1.65
CA LEU A 68 -2.04 4.11 -1.64
C LEU A 68 -1.25 2.82 -1.37
N LEU A 69 -0.08 2.65 -1.99
CA LEU A 69 0.78 1.50 -1.75
C LEU A 69 1.24 1.44 -0.30
N LEU A 70 1.67 2.59 0.25
CA LEU A 70 2.08 2.67 1.65
C LEU A 70 0.92 2.33 2.60
N LYS A 71 -0.28 2.86 2.33
CA LYS A 71 -1.48 2.52 3.11
C LYS A 71 -1.74 1.02 3.10
N TYR A 72 -1.74 0.42 1.90
CA TYR A 72 -1.95 -1.01 1.74
C TYR A 72 -0.93 -1.84 2.53
N MET A 73 0.36 -1.52 2.41
CA MET A 73 1.43 -2.22 3.16
C MET A 73 1.22 -2.12 4.67
N ARG A 74 0.81 -0.96 5.18
CA ARG A 74 0.52 -0.77 6.61
C ARG A 74 -0.65 -1.62 7.09
N GLU A 75 -1.72 -1.67 6.31
CA GLU A 75 -2.88 -2.51 6.63
C GLU A 75 -2.53 -4.00 6.59
N GLN A 76 -1.69 -4.44 5.65
CA GLN A 76 -1.20 -5.82 5.63
C GLN A 76 -0.32 -6.14 6.83
N ASN A 77 0.59 -5.24 7.21
CA ASN A 77 1.45 -5.45 8.38
C ASN A 77 0.63 -5.46 9.69
N ALA A 78 -0.41 -4.64 9.79
CA ALA A 78 -1.32 -4.67 10.93
C ALA A 78 -2.06 -6.01 11.03
N ARG A 79 -2.62 -6.48 9.91
CA ARG A 79 -3.27 -7.80 9.84
C ARG A 79 -2.31 -8.93 10.22
N GLN A 80 -1.08 -8.91 9.71
CA GLN A 80 -0.10 -9.95 10.02
C GLN A 80 0.24 -9.95 11.51
N LYS A 81 0.42 -8.77 12.11
CA LYS A 81 0.66 -8.67 13.55
C LYS A 81 -0.51 -9.23 14.36
N ASP A 82 -1.75 -8.91 13.99
CA ASP A 82 -2.93 -9.44 14.69
C ASP A 82 -2.96 -10.98 14.63
N VAL A 83 -2.58 -11.58 13.48
CA VAL A 83 -2.44 -13.04 13.34
C VAL A 83 -1.33 -13.57 14.23
N ASP A 84 -0.17 -12.93 14.26
CA ASP A 84 0.98 -13.35 15.07
C ASP A 84 0.64 -13.31 16.57
N ASP A 85 -0.06 -12.26 17.02
CA ASP A 85 -0.52 -12.10 18.40
C ASP A 85 -1.52 -13.21 18.78
N ILE A 86 -2.47 -13.54 17.90
CA ILE A 86 -3.41 -14.67 18.09
C ILE A 86 -2.68 -16.00 18.18
N LEU A 87 -1.71 -16.25 17.29
CA LEU A 87 -0.94 -17.50 17.31
C LEU A 87 -0.15 -17.64 18.60
N GLN A 88 0.49 -16.57 19.08
CA GLN A 88 1.20 -16.59 20.36
C GLN A 88 0.28 -16.93 21.53
N ASP A 89 -0.94 -16.40 21.55
CA ASP A 89 -1.90 -16.71 22.62
C ASP A 89 -2.41 -18.16 22.54
N ILE A 90 -2.65 -18.69 21.33
CA ILE A 90 -2.96 -20.11 21.13
C ILE A 90 -1.81 -21.00 21.62
N GLU A 91 -0.56 -20.66 21.30
CA GLU A 91 0.62 -21.43 21.74
C GLU A 91 0.79 -21.40 23.27
N LYS A 92 0.50 -20.27 23.92
CA LYS A 92 0.52 -20.16 25.39
C LYS A 92 -0.57 -21.02 26.03
N GLU A 93 -1.78 -21.01 25.47
CA GLU A 93 -2.92 -21.74 26.02
C GLU A 93 -2.89 -23.25 25.69
N ASN A 94 -2.29 -23.62 24.56
CA ASN A 94 -2.27 -24.98 24.04
C ASN A 94 -0.91 -25.32 23.39
N PRO A 95 0.14 -25.57 24.19
CA PRO A 95 1.51 -25.78 23.68
C PRO A 95 1.65 -27.00 22.76
N GLN A 96 0.69 -27.94 22.78
CA GLN A 96 0.64 -29.05 21.83
C GLN A 96 0.37 -28.62 20.37
N TYR A 97 -0.12 -27.40 20.14
CA TYR A 97 -0.31 -26.83 18.80
C TYR A 97 0.80 -25.86 18.38
N ALA A 98 1.87 -25.72 19.19
CA ALA A 98 3.04 -24.94 18.79
C ALA A 98 3.53 -25.42 17.44
N LEU A 99 3.50 -24.51 16.45
CA LEU A 99 3.91 -24.83 15.10
C LEU A 99 5.39 -25.17 15.17
N LYS A 100 5.74 -26.46 15.08
CA LYS A 100 7.12 -26.90 14.93
C LYS A 100 7.61 -26.32 13.61
N SER A 101 8.35 -25.22 13.70
CA SER A 101 9.05 -24.61 12.57
C SER A 101 9.87 -25.69 11.86
N LEU A 102 9.47 -26.01 10.61
CA LEU A 102 10.21 -26.84 9.66
C LEU A 102 11.47 -26.12 9.18
#